data_AF-A0A1A2ZVH3-F1
#
_entry.id   AF-A0A1A2ZVH3-F1
#
_cell.length_a   1.000
_cell.length_b   1.000
_cell.length_c   1.000
_cell.angle_alpha   90.00
_cell.angle_beta   90.00
_cell.angle_gamma   90.00
#
_symmetry.space_group_name_H-M   'P 1'
#
loop_
_entity.id
_entity.type
_entity.pdbx_description
1 polymer ?
#
loop_
_entity_poly.entity_id
_entity_poly.type
_entity_poly.pdbx_seq_one_letter_code
_entity_poly.pdbx_strand_id
1 'polypeptide(L)'
;MLDPGELVLLRELCRTVDRIDTIDHELARDGLTVVGSRGQLPRAHPLLYALAEAQKAVSRLVAELALPLPGEQVGRRRSPQQKAAAHSRWTREARLQDVSHG
;
A
#
# COMPACT_ATOMS: atom_id res chain seq x y z
N MET A 1 8.27 14.03 -9.79
CA MET A 1 9.23 13.03 -9.27
C MET A 1 8.74 12.62 -7.89
N LEU A 2 8.64 11.32 -7.61
CA LEU A 2 8.19 10.82 -6.30
C LEU A 2 9.28 11.01 -5.26
N ASP A 3 8.92 11.41 -4.04
CA ASP A 3 9.88 11.45 -2.94
C ASP A 3 10.19 10.02 -2.42
N PRO A 4 11.27 9.81 -1.64
CA PRO A 4 11.63 8.47 -1.19
C PRO A 4 10.57 7.77 -0.33
N GLY A 5 9.78 8.51 0.44
CA GLY A 5 8.66 7.95 1.20
C GLY A 5 7.54 7.47 0.28
N GLU A 6 7.22 8.25 -0.75
CA GLU A 6 6.27 7.86 -1.80
C GLU A 6 6.75 6.63 -2.58
N LEU A 7 8.05 6.49 -2.84
CA LEU A 7 8.61 5.29 -3.47
C LEU A 7 8.48 4.03 -2.60
N VAL A 8 8.60 4.17 -1.27
CA VAL A 8 8.37 3.06 -0.34
C VAL A 8 6.89 2.63 -0.36
N LEU A 9 5.97 3.59 -0.31
CA LEU A 9 4.52 3.33 -0.39
C LEU A 9 4.14 2.67 -1.73
N LEU A 10 4.68 3.18 -2.83
CA LEU A 10 4.44 2.60 -4.16
C LEU A 10 4.96 1.15 -4.24
N ARG A 11 6.15 0.88 -3.71
CA ARG A 11 6.71 -0.48 -3.71
C ARG A 11 5.86 -1.44 -2.90
N GLU A 12 5.37 -1.02 -1.74
CA GLU A 12 4.49 -1.84 -0.91
C GLU A 12 3.14 -2.07 -1.57
N LEU A 13 2.59 -1.05 -2.24
CA LEU A 13 1.38 -1.17 -3.04
C LEU A 13 1.55 -2.25 -4.13
N CYS A 14 2.62 -2.18 -4.94
CA CYS A 14 2.88 -3.18 -5.97
C CYS A 14 2.99 -4.59 -5.39
N ARG A 15 3.75 -4.78 -4.31
CA ARG A 15 3.87 -6.09 -3.65
C ARG A 15 2.54 -6.62 -3.13
N THR A 16 1.68 -5.74 -2.64
CA THR A 16 0.36 -6.12 -2.13
C THR A 16 -0.54 -6.55 -3.28
N VAL A 17 -0.47 -5.88 -4.43
CA VAL A 17 -1.18 -6.29 -5.66
C VAL A 17 -0.68 -7.65 -6.15
N ASP A 18 0.64 -7.87 -6.23
CA ASP A 18 1.20 -9.17 -6.64
C ASP A 18 0.74 -10.32 -5.70
N ARG A 19 0.56 -10.01 -4.41
CA ARG A 19 0.05 -10.96 -3.43
C ARG A 19 -1.45 -11.25 -3.61
N ILE A 20 -2.24 -10.27 -4.01
CA ILE A 20 -3.65 -10.47 -4.39
C ILE A 20 -3.71 -11.41 -5.59
N ASP A 21 -2.92 -11.17 -6.63
CA ASP A 21 -2.88 -12.02 -7.82
C ASP A 21 -2.52 -13.47 -7.48
N THR A 22 -1.56 -13.66 -6.57
CA THR A 22 -1.19 -14.99 -6.05
C THR A 22 -2.37 -15.65 -5.33
N ILE A 23 -3.06 -14.92 -4.45
CA ILE A 23 -4.22 -15.44 -3.71
C ILE A 23 -5.36 -15.80 -4.67
N ASP A 24 -5.65 -14.95 -5.65
CA ASP A 24 -6.69 -15.20 -6.64
C ASP A 24 -6.39 -16.43 -7.49
N HIS A 25 -5.12 -16.65 -7.85
CA HIS A 25 -4.70 -17.87 -8.55
C HIS A 25 -4.93 -19.14 -7.70
N GLU A 26 -4.56 -19.10 -6.41
CA GLU A 26 -4.80 -20.22 -5.50
C GLU A 26 -6.29 -20.48 -5.28
N LEU A 27 -7.09 -19.43 -5.10
CA LEU A 27 -8.55 -19.55 -4.94
C LEU A 27 -9.23 -20.06 -6.22
N ALA A 28 -8.75 -19.67 -7.39
CA ALA A 28 -9.25 -20.19 -8.67
C ALA A 28 -8.95 -21.69 -8.82
N ARG A 29 -7.81 -22.14 -8.30
CA ARG A 29 -7.38 -23.55 -8.32
C ARG A 29 -8.12 -24.40 -7.29
N ASP A 30 -8.25 -23.93 -6.05
CA ASP A 30 -8.78 -24.69 -4.91
C ASP A 30 -10.29 -24.49 -4.67
N GLY A 31 -10.87 -23.46 -5.27
CA GLY A 31 -12.24 -23.05 -5.06
C GLY A 31 -12.44 -22.24 -3.78
N LEU A 32 -13.65 -21.71 -3.62
CA LEU A 32 -13.98 -20.77 -2.54
C LEU A 32 -14.27 -21.45 -1.20
N THR A 33 -14.30 -22.78 -1.15
CA THR A 33 -14.60 -23.56 0.05
C THR A 33 -13.67 -24.73 0.23
N VAL A 34 -13.29 -25.01 1.47
CA VAL A 34 -12.49 -26.19 1.85
C VAL A 34 -13.31 -27.17 2.68
N VAL A 35 -13.03 -28.46 2.51
CA VAL A 35 -13.64 -29.51 3.35
C VAL A 35 -12.99 -29.48 4.73
N GLY A 36 -13.82 -29.34 5.78
CA GLY A 36 -13.32 -29.37 7.16
C GLY A 36 -12.80 -30.75 7.54
N SER A 37 -11.80 -30.81 8.43
CA SER A 37 -11.06 -32.04 8.79
C SER A 37 -11.88 -33.18 9.44
N ARG A 38 -13.20 -33.01 9.63
CA ARG A 38 -14.09 -33.98 10.30
C ARG A 38 -15.44 -34.16 9.60
N GLY A 39 -15.51 -34.03 8.27
CA GLY A 39 -16.78 -34.15 7.54
C GLY A 39 -17.76 -33.00 7.80
N GLN A 40 -17.24 -31.86 8.26
CA GLN A 40 -18.04 -30.64 8.41
C GLN A 40 -18.40 -30.08 7.03
N LEU A 41 -19.55 -29.39 6.96
CA LEU A 41 -19.97 -28.65 5.77
C LEU A 41 -18.82 -27.77 5.24
N PRO A 42 -18.74 -27.56 3.90
CA PRO A 42 -17.70 -26.74 3.30
C PRO A 42 -17.59 -25.38 4.01
N ARG A 43 -16.38 -25.04 4.44
CA ARG A 43 -16.11 -23.72 5.05
C ARG A 43 -15.47 -22.81 4.03
N ALA A 44 -15.66 -21.51 4.18
CA ALA A 44 -14.98 -20.51 3.36
C ALA A 44 -13.46 -20.75 3.35
N HIS A 45 -12.85 -20.66 2.17
CA HIS A 45 -11.41 -20.82 2.01
C HIS A 45 -10.66 -19.77 2.85
N PRO A 46 -9.66 -20.13 3.68
CA PRO A 46 -8.97 -19.18 4.57
C PRO A 46 -8.37 -17.97 3.86
N LEU A 47 -7.95 -18.16 2.60
CA LEU A 47 -7.42 -17.07 1.77
C LEU A 47 -8.43 -15.97 1.45
N LEU A 48 -9.74 -16.22 1.55
CA LEU A 48 -10.75 -15.17 1.32
C LEU A 48 -10.61 -14.02 2.34
N TYR A 49 -10.27 -14.36 3.59
CA TYR A 49 -9.99 -13.33 4.60
C TYR A 49 -8.71 -12.57 4.27
N ALA A 50 -7.64 -13.29 3.88
CA ALA A 50 -6.38 -12.67 3.48
C ALA A 50 -6.54 -11.75 2.27
N LEU A 51 -7.36 -12.14 1.29
CA LEU A 51 -7.73 -11.34 0.12
C LEU A 51 -8.42 -10.04 0.52
N ALA A 52 -9.44 -10.13 1.37
CA ALA A 52 -10.18 -8.96 1.84
C ALA A 52 -9.26 -7.96 2.59
N GLU A 53 -8.35 -8.45 3.43
CA GLU A 53 -7.38 -7.60 4.13
C GLU A 53 -6.36 -6.97 3.16
N ALA A 54 -5.88 -7.72 2.17
CA ALA A 54 -4.98 -7.17 1.15
C ALA A 54 -5.65 -6.07 0.31
N GLN A 55 -6.92 -6.25 -0.06
CA GLN A 55 -7.72 -5.23 -0.78
C GLN A 55 -7.89 -3.95 0.05
N LYS A 56 -8.15 -4.07 1.36
CA LYS A 56 -8.18 -2.92 2.28
C LYS A 56 -6.82 -2.22 2.35
N ALA A 57 -5.74 -2.98 2.42
CA ALA A 57 -4.39 -2.43 2.44
C ALA A 57 -4.07 -1.67 1.14
N VAL A 58 -4.43 -2.21 -0.04
CA VAL A 58 -4.32 -1.51 -1.32
C VAL A 58 -5.07 -0.18 -1.31
N SER A 59 -6.34 -0.19 -0.89
CA SER A 59 -7.15 1.04 -0.82
C SER A 59 -6.51 2.11 0.08
N ARG A 60 -5.96 1.68 1.22
CA ARG A 60 -5.23 2.55 2.13
C ARG A 60 -3.93 3.08 1.52
N LEU A 61 -3.10 2.23 0.93
CA LEU A 61 -1.82 2.60 0.31
C LEU A 61 -2.03 3.56 -0.87
N VAL A 62 -3.07 3.35 -1.69
CA VAL A 62 -3.43 4.28 -2.77
C VAL A 62 -3.82 5.65 -2.21
N ALA A 63 -4.66 5.69 -1.18
CA ALA A 63 -5.03 6.94 -0.52
C ALA A 63 -3.83 7.63 0.16
N GLU A 64 -2.91 6.85 0.73
CA GLU A 64 -1.67 7.31 1.34
C GLU A 64 -0.59 7.68 0.33
N LEU A 65 -0.67 7.21 -0.92
CA LEU A 65 0.21 7.62 -2.01
C LEU A 65 -0.31 8.90 -2.68
N ALA A 66 -1.63 9.09 -2.73
CA ALA A 66 -2.33 10.29 -3.24
C ALA A 66 -1.66 10.88 -4.47
N LEU A 67 -1.52 10.06 -5.51
CA LEU A 67 -0.98 10.50 -6.79
C LEU A 67 -1.88 11.58 -7.39
N PRO A 68 -1.29 12.60 -8.05
CA PRO A 68 -2.08 13.60 -8.79
C PRO A 68 -2.89 12.94 -9.90
N LEU A 69 -4.15 13.37 -10.05
CA LEU A 69 -4.94 13.03 -11.23
C LEU A 69 -4.45 13.84 -12.46
N PRO A 70 -4.80 13.42 -13.69
CA PRO A 70 -4.50 14.21 -14.88
C PRO A 70 -5.01 15.64 -14.74
N GLY A 71 -4.12 16.63 -14.88
CA GLY A 71 -4.43 18.05 -14.70
C GLY A 71 -4.19 18.59 -13.28
N GLU A 72 -3.81 17.75 -12.32
CA GLU A 72 -3.42 18.18 -10.97
C GLU A 72 -1.90 18.24 -10.82
N GLN A 73 -1.39 19.32 -10.20
CA GLN A 73 0.04 19.46 -9.89
C GLN A 73 0.44 18.69 -8.61
N VAL A 74 -0.51 18.47 -7.69
CA VAL A 74 -0.30 17.79 -6.42
C VAL A 74 -1.55 16.97 -6.13
N GLY A 75 -1.40 15.66 -5.91
CA GLY A 75 -2.53 14.82 -5.54
C GLY A 75 -3.07 15.16 -4.16
N ARG A 76 -4.39 15.02 -4.02
CA ARG A 76 -5.14 15.50 -2.86
C ARG A 76 -4.99 14.54 -1.68
N ARG A 77 -3.94 14.70 -0.87
CA ARG A 77 -3.85 14.03 0.45
C ARG A 77 -4.96 14.52 1.38
N ARG A 78 -5.44 13.67 2.30
CA ARG A 78 -6.42 14.04 3.35
C ARG A 78 -5.96 15.22 4.22
N SER A 79 -4.67 15.57 4.24
CA SER A 79 -4.15 16.76 4.93
C SER A 79 -2.99 17.41 4.16
N PRO A 80 -3.14 18.67 3.68
CA PRO A 80 -2.04 19.46 3.10
C PRO A 80 -0.88 19.71 4.07
N GLN A 81 -1.14 19.73 5.39
CA GLN A 81 -0.11 19.94 6.42
C GLN A 81 0.92 18.81 6.47
N GLN A 82 0.52 17.57 6.15
CA GLN A 82 1.44 16.43 6.16
C GLN A 82 2.52 16.53 5.07
N LYS A 83 2.18 17.10 3.89
CA LYS A 83 3.15 17.34 2.81
C LYS A 83 4.16 18.43 3.18
N ALA A 84 3.70 19.54 3.77
CA ALA A 84 4.58 20.60 4.25
C ALA A 84 5.53 20.13 5.37
N ALA A 85 5.03 19.29 6.28
CA ALA A 85 5.82 18.68 7.34
C ALA A 85 6.89 17.71 6.79
N ALA A 86 6.56 16.90 5.77
CA ALA A 86 7.51 15.98 5.15
C ALA A 86 8.64 16.73 4.43
N HIS A 87 8.31 17.74 3.60
CA HIS A 87 9.32 18.56 2.93
C HIS A 87 10.22 19.30 3.94
N SER A 88 9.64 19.92 4.97
CA SER A 88 10.42 20.71 5.94
C SER A 88 11.39 19.89 6.79
N ARG A 89 11.08 18.62 7.07
CA ARG A 89 12.00 17.70 7.77
C ARG A 89 13.29 17.46 6.98
N TRP A 90 13.17 17.27 5.66
CA TRP A 90 14.29 16.91 4.80
C TRP A 90 15.13 18.14 4.40
N THR A 91 14.48 19.30 4.18
CA THR A 91 15.21 20.56 3.98
C THR A 91 16.02 20.96 5.22
N ARG A 92 15.52 20.64 6.43
CA ARG A 92 16.26 20.85 7.67
C ARG A 92 17.48 19.93 7.78
N GLU A 93 17.34 18.67 7.43
CA GLU A 93 18.42 17.69 7.51
C GLU A 93 19.54 17.98 6.50
N ALA A 94 19.19 18.35 5.26
CA ALA A 94 20.16 18.80 4.26
C ALA A 94 20.93 20.06 4.71
N ARG A 95 20.25 21.02 5.35
CA ARG A 95 20.89 22.24 5.87
C ARG A 95 21.86 21.96 7.03
N LEU A 96 21.59 20.97 7.87
CA LEU A 96 22.47 20.60 8.99
C LEU A 96 23.74 19.87 8.52
N GLN A 97 23.65 19.14 7.41
CA GLN A 97 24.80 18.46 6.80
C GLN A 97 25.79 19.45 6.15
N ASP A 98 25.29 20.51 5.51
CA ASP A 98 26.11 21.59 4.92
C ASP A 98 26.89 22.41 5.96
N VAL A 99 26.29 22.65 7.14
CA VAL A 99 26.92 23.45 8.22
C VAL A 99 28.01 22.68 8.96
N SER A 100 28.03 21.35 8.84
CA SER A 100 28.99 20.48 9.55
C SER A 100 30.24 20.13 8.72
N HIS A 101 30.27 20.53 7.43
CA HIS A 101 31.38 20.28 6.49
C HIS A 101 32.07 21.57 5.98
N GLY A 102 31.78 22.72 6.57
CA GLY A 102 32.47 23.99 6.34
C GLY A 102 33.16 24.47 7.61
#